data_AF-A0A7X0H1R9-F1
#
_entry.id   AF-A0A7X0H1R9-F1
#
_cell.length_a   1.000
_cell.length_b   1.000
_cell.length_c   1.000
_cell.angle_alpha   90.00
_cell.angle_beta   90.00
_cell.angle_gamma   90.00
#
_symmetry.space_group_name_H-M   'P 1'
#
loop_
_entity.id
_entity.type
_entity.pdbx_description
1 polymer ?
#
loop_
_entity_poly.entity_id
_entity_poly.type
_entity_poly.pdbx_seq_one_letter_code
_entity_poly.pdbx_strand_id
1 'polypeptide(L)' 'MMQKMWRAVAILALLAGGCSRTDNEPGPGGVTVSEAKALDDAAEMLESRAGAPAADDASPKKGAAE' A
#
# COMPACT_ATOMS: atom_id res chain seq x y z
N MET A 1 36.36 5.08 -29.52
CA MET A 1 35.79 5.86 -28.40
C MET A 1 34.30 5.56 -28.16
N MET A 2 33.46 5.48 -29.20
CA MET A 2 32.02 5.23 -29.07
C MET A 2 31.63 3.98 -28.25
N GLN A 3 32.40 2.88 -28.35
CA GLN A 3 32.09 1.66 -27.58
C GLN A 3 32.32 1.80 -26.07
N LYS A 4 33.29 2.61 -25.65
CA LYS A 4 33.49 2.93 -24.22
C LYS A 4 32.33 3.78 -23.69
N MET A 5 31.78 4.66 -24.53
CA MET A 5 30.61 5.49 -24.21
C MET A 5 29.37 4.64 -23.98
N TRP A 6 29.10 3.67 -24.86
CA TRP A 6 27.91 2.82 -24.75
C TRP A 6 27.94 1.94 -23.49
N ARG A 7 29.11 1.40 -23.15
CA ARG A 7 29.28 0.63 -21.92
C ARG A 7 28.98 1.47 -20.67
N ALA A 8 29.40 2.73 -20.66
CA ALA A 8 29.11 3.64 -19.54
C ALA A 8 27.60 3.93 -19.39
N VAL A 9 26.90 4.14 -20.51
CA VAL A 9 25.44 4.38 -20.51
C VAL A 9 24.67 3.15 -20.00
N ALA A 10 25.05 1.95 -20.42
CA ALA A 10 24.40 0.71 -19.98
C ALA A 10 24.55 0.48 -18.47
N ILE A 11 25.75 0.73 -17.92
CA ILE A 11 26.00 0.61 -16.48
C ILE A 11 25.16 1.63 -15.70
N LEU A 12 25.07 2.88 -16.16
CA LEU A 12 24.28 3.91 -15.48
C LEU A 12 22.77 3.58 -15.45
N ALA A 13 22.23 2.99 -16.53
CA ALA A 13 20.83 2.57 -16.59
C ALA A 13 20.52 1.42 -15.61
N LEU A 14 21.45 0.48 -15.42
CA LEU A 14 21.33 -0.59 -14.43
C LEU A 14 21.31 -0.07 -13.00
N LEU A 15 22.14 0.95 -12.68
CA LEU A 15 22.14 1.59 -11.36
C LEU A 15 20.85 2.40 -11.11
N ALA A 16 20.24 2.98 -12.15
CA ALA A 16 18.98 3.71 -12.04
C ALA A 16 17.75 2.78 -11.86
N GLY A 17 17.86 1.50 -12.25
CA GLY A 17 16.79 0.50 -12.11
C GLY A 17 16.44 0.12 -10.66
N GLY A 18 17.28 0.50 -9.68
CA GLY A 18 17.01 0.31 -8.25
C GLY A 18 16.06 1.34 -7.64
N CYS A 19 15.72 2.41 -8.36
CA CYS A 19 14.62 3.31 -8.00
C CYS A 19 13.28 2.84 -8.60
N SER A 20 13.22 1.59 -9.10
CA SER A 20 11.98 1.00 -9.59
C SER A 20 11.23 0.39 -8.41
N ARG A 21 10.07 0.96 -8.13
CA ARG A 21 9.06 0.46 -7.19
C ARG A 21 8.55 -0.89 -7.68
N THR A 22 9.27 -1.97 -7.38
CA THR A 22 8.69 -3.30 -7.48
C THR A 22 7.59 -3.40 -6.43
N ASP A 23 6.41 -3.91 -6.78
CA ASP A 23 5.22 -3.86 -5.91
C ASP A 23 5.39 -4.53 -4.54
N ASN A 24 6.40 -5.38 -4.39
CA ASN A 24 6.74 -6.11 -3.16
C ASN A 24 7.85 -5.47 -2.31
N GLU A 25 8.50 -4.40 -2.75
CA GLU A 25 9.49 -3.72 -1.91
C GLU A 25 8.77 -2.74 -0.96
N PRO A 26 9.09 -2.76 0.35
CA PRO A 26 8.46 -1.86 1.32
C PRO A 26 8.73 -0.39 0.97
N GLY A 27 7.66 0.39 0.80
CA GLY A 27 7.73 1.82 0.58
C GLY A 27 7.93 2.63 1.87
N PRO A 28 7.93 3.97 1.78
CA PRO A 28 7.91 4.84 2.96
C PRO A 28 6.73 4.48 3.88
N GLY A 29 7.00 4.20 5.15
CA GLY A 29 6.01 3.65 6.09
C GLY A 29 6.06 2.13 6.27
N GLY A 30 6.96 1.44 5.55
CA GLY A 30 7.19 -0.01 5.70
C GLY A 30 6.12 -0.88 5.04
N VAL A 31 5.20 -0.29 4.28
CA VAL A 31 4.13 -1.00 3.57
C VAL A 31 4.43 -1.11 2.09
N THR A 32 4.07 -2.23 1.49
CA THR A 32 4.18 -2.44 0.05
C THR A 32 3.06 -1.73 -0.71
N VAL A 33 3.13 -1.71 -2.04
CA VAL A 33 2.07 -1.13 -2.89
C VAL A 33 0.79 -1.94 -2.79
N SER A 34 0.92 -3.27 -2.74
CA SER A 34 -0.22 -4.18 -2.60
C SER A 34 -0.90 -4.04 -1.24
N GLU A 35 -0.13 -3.86 -0.17
CA GLU A 35 -0.66 -3.60 1.18
C GLU A 35 -1.40 -2.26 1.24
N ALA A 36 -0.81 -1.18 0.71
CA ALA A 36 -1.48 0.12 0.67
C ALA A 36 -2.82 0.06 -0.09
N LYS A 37 -2.85 -0.64 -1.23
CA LYS A 37 -4.08 -0.82 -2.00
C LYS A 37 -5.14 -1.61 -1.23
N ALA A 38 -4.76 -2.67 -0.52
CA ALA A 38 -5.69 -3.43 0.30
C ALA A 38 -6.30 -2.59 1.44
N LEU A 39 -5.50 -1.67 2.00
CA LEU A 39 -5.98 -0.71 3.00
C LEU A 39 -6.97 0.31 2.41
N ASP A 40 -6.70 0.83 1.22
CA ASP A 40 -7.60 1.76 0.52
C ASP A 40 -8.93 1.09 0.17
N ASP A 41 -8.89 -0.15 -0.35
CA ASP A 41 -10.09 -0.92 -0.69
C ASP A 41 -10.94 -1.17 0.58
N ALA A 42 -10.32 -1.45 1.73
CA ALA A 42 -11.02 -1.60 3.00
C ALA A 42 -11.67 -0.28 3.49
N ALA A 43 -11.01 0.85 3.28
CA ALA A 43 -11.57 2.17 3.60
C ALA A 43 -12.79 2.48 2.72
N GLU A 44 -12.76 2.13 1.43
CA GLU A 44 -13.89 2.29 0.52
C GLU A 44 -15.11 1.47 0.98
N MET A 45 -14.92 0.24 1.47
CA MET A 45 -16.01 -0.58 2.04
C MET A 45 -16.66 0.07 3.27
N LEU A 46 -15.87 0.73 4.12
CA LEU A 46 -16.37 1.47 5.29
C LEU A 46 -17.17 2.70 4.87
N GLU A 47 -16.67 3.48 3.90
CA GLU A 47 -17.34 4.66 3.36
C GLU A 47 -18.67 4.28 2.68
N SER A 48 -18.66 3.20 1.89
CA SER A 48 -19.87 2.67 1.25
C SER A 48 -20.94 2.29 2.27
N ARG A 49 -20.54 1.78 3.45
CA ARG A 49 -21.45 1.47 4.57
C ARG A 49 -21.88 2.72 5.36
N ALA A 50 -21.04 3.75 5.44
CA ALA A 50 -21.33 4.98 6.18
C ALA A 50 -22.48 5.80 5.56
N GLY A 51 -22.83 5.57 4.30
CA GLY A 51 -24.01 6.15 3.64
C GLY A 51 -25.35 5.53 4.07
N ALA A 52 -25.34 4.36 4.71
CA ALA A 52 -26.50 3.85 5.43
C ALA A 52 -26.51 4.46 6.83
N PRO A 53 -27.67 4.87 7.40
CA PRO A 53 -27.70 5.25 8.80
C PRO A 53 -27.10 4.09 9.58
N ALA A 54 -26.00 4.35 10.30
CA ALA A 54 -25.46 3.40 11.24
C ALA A 54 -26.63 3.04 12.15
N ALA A 55 -27.17 1.83 11.97
CA ALA A 55 -28.22 1.34 12.84
C ALA A 55 -27.65 1.44 14.25
N ASP A 56 -28.20 2.41 14.98
CA ASP A 56 -27.82 2.79 16.32
C ASP A 56 -27.54 1.56 17.18
N ASP A 57 -26.49 1.68 17.99
CA ASP A 57 -26.42 1.06 19.31
C ASP A 57 -27.06 -0.33 19.47
N ALA A 58 -26.37 -1.36 18.99
CA ALA A 58 -26.43 -2.68 19.61
C ALA A 58 -25.14 -2.93 20.42
N SER A 59 -24.84 -2.03 21.36
CA SER A 59 -24.03 -2.39 22.51
C SER A 59 -24.92 -3.12 23.54
N PRO A 60 -24.76 -4.43 23.79
CA PRO A 60 -25.13 -4.97 25.07
C PRO A 60 -24.01 -4.62 26.06
N LYS A 61 -24.11 -3.44 26.68
CA LYS A 61 -23.53 -3.27 28.01
C LYS A 61 -24.34 -4.17 28.96
N LYS A 62 -23.62 -5.13 29.58
CA LYS A 62 -23.91 -5.80 30.87
C LYS A 62 -24.60 -7.18 30.85
N GLY A 63 -23.74 -8.19 31.02
CA GLY A 63 -23.80 -9.26 32.03
C GLY A 63 -22.38 -9.84 32.09
N ALA A 64 -21.53 -9.73 33.12
CA ALA A 64 -21.74 -9.73 34.56
C ALA A 64 -22.54 -10.95 35.05
N ALA A 65 -21.93 -12.13 34.92
CA ALA A 65 -22.02 -13.33 35.75
C ALA A 65 -21.01 -14.33 35.13
N GLU A 66 -19.87 -14.57 35.77
CA GLU A 66 -19.62 -15.77 36.61
C GLU A 66 -19.87 -17.10 35.88
#